data_AF-W0RDI3-F1
#
_entry.id   AF-W0RDI3-F1
#
_cell.length_a   1.000
_cell.length_b   1.000
_cell.length_c   1.000
_cell.angle_alpha   90.00
_cell.angle_beta   90.00
_cell.angle_gamma   90.00
#
_symmetry.space_group_name_H-M   'P 1'
#
loop_
_entity.id
_entity.type
_entity.pdbx_description
1 polymer ?
#
loop_
_entity_poly.entity_id
_entity_poly.type
_entity_poly.pdbx_seq_one_letter_code
_entity_poly.pdbx_strand_id
1 'polypeptide(L)'
;MSDTTELSGPDLAAGIAETDLADGAMIGGHSAGKPVVLVRRGEEFFAIGGQCTHYGGPLAEGILQGDTVRCPWHHACFDVRTGEATCAPALNPVARWEVERRDGRVVVRRELPTADGATPLGTTPAPDAAVRAIVIVGAGAAGEAAVEMLRRRGYDGTLTLVGADESVPYDRPNLSKDYLAGNAPEEWIPLRGEEFYAEHRIELLRGRRATGMDVAGRRVLLDDGRALPYDRLLLATGADPVRLTIPGADLAHVHYLRTLADSRAIIAAAERSHRAVVMGASFIGLEVAASLRTRGLEVHVVAPDERPLARVLGTEVGDWIRALHESHGVTFHLGRTATRVDADRVTLDDGATIDADLVAIGVGVRPALALAESAGLRLDRGVMVDAYLETSVPGIYAAGDIARYPDARTGEAIRVEHWVVAERLGQTAARNMLGARERFADVPFFWSAHYDKVVNYVGHAERWDAVEVHGDLAAGDAAVAYRLGGRVLAVATVGRDRAALEADAAMARGDDAALEAAIR
;
A
#
# COMPACT_ATOMS: atom_id res chain seq x y z
N MET A 1 21.22 -1.94 -9.78
CA MET A 1 22.06 -1.90 -8.57
C MET A 1 22.76 -3.24 -8.44
N SER A 2 24.01 -3.28 -7.99
CA SER A 2 24.81 -4.50 -7.90
C SER A 2 24.23 -5.47 -6.86
N ASP A 3 23.90 -6.67 -7.32
CA ASP A 3 23.19 -7.75 -6.62
C ASP A 3 24.11 -8.53 -5.64
N THR A 4 24.82 -7.79 -4.79
CA THR A 4 25.60 -8.37 -3.69
C THR A 4 25.09 -7.76 -2.41
N THR A 5 24.03 -8.36 -1.86
CA THR A 5 23.61 -8.07 -0.48
C THR A 5 24.78 -8.43 0.42
N GLU A 6 25.40 -7.44 1.06
CA GLU A 6 26.49 -7.68 2.00
C GLU A 6 25.92 -8.52 3.17
N LEU A 7 26.42 -9.74 3.34
CA LEU A 7 25.90 -10.65 4.36
C LEU A 7 26.33 -10.13 5.74
N SER A 8 25.35 -9.81 6.57
CA SER A 8 25.55 -9.36 7.96
C SER A 8 25.17 -10.46 8.97
N GLY A 9 25.73 -10.38 10.17
CA GLY A 9 25.39 -11.30 11.27
C GLY A 9 26.19 -12.61 11.25
N PRO A 10 25.88 -13.55 12.16
CA PRO A 10 26.61 -14.81 12.27
C PRO A 10 26.33 -15.75 11.08
N ASP A 11 27.32 -16.60 10.80
CA ASP A 11 27.15 -17.76 9.93
C ASP A 11 26.30 -18.83 10.66
N LEU A 12 25.02 -18.88 10.31
CA LEU A 12 24.06 -19.81 10.90
C LEU A 12 24.32 -21.25 10.45
N ALA A 13 25.12 -21.50 9.38
CA ALA A 13 25.55 -22.84 9.01
C ALA A 13 26.65 -23.40 9.94
N ALA A 14 27.42 -22.52 10.58
CA ALA A 14 28.32 -22.88 11.68
C ALA A 14 27.57 -23.07 13.02
N GLY A 15 26.36 -22.52 13.09
CA GLY A 15 25.43 -22.60 14.21
C GLY A 15 25.76 -21.65 15.37
N ILE A 16 24.74 -21.32 16.15
CA ILE A 16 24.83 -20.47 17.36
C ILE A 16 24.49 -21.30 18.61
N ALA A 17 24.88 -20.85 19.82
CA ALA A 17 24.46 -21.57 21.02
C ALA A 17 22.95 -21.40 21.24
N GLU A 18 22.25 -22.45 21.70
CA GLU A 18 20.81 -22.38 21.99
C GLU A 18 20.47 -21.31 23.04
N THR A 19 21.41 -20.99 23.91
CA THR A 19 21.26 -19.95 24.95
C THR A 19 21.38 -18.53 24.41
N ASP A 20 21.92 -18.35 23.21
CA ASP A 20 22.12 -17.03 22.61
C ASP A 20 20.82 -16.46 22.02
N LEU A 21 19.79 -17.30 21.84
CA LEU A 21 18.48 -16.90 21.35
C LEU A 21 17.41 -17.22 22.39
N ALA A 22 16.90 -16.18 23.05
CA ALA A 22 15.80 -16.29 24.01
C ALA A 22 14.48 -16.70 23.33
N ASP A 23 13.54 -17.26 24.10
CA ASP A 23 12.19 -17.51 23.59
C ASP A 23 11.51 -16.21 23.18
N GLY A 24 10.81 -16.22 22.05
CA GLY A 24 10.17 -15.05 21.46
C GLY A 24 11.15 -14.05 20.84
N ALA A 25 12.43 -14.42 20.68
CA ALA A 25 13.42 -13.60 20.01
C ALA A 25 13.73 -14.13 18.59
N MET A 26 14.33 -13.26 17.79
CA MET A 26 14.86 -13.58 16.48
C MET A 26 16.26 -12.98 16.30
N ILE A 27 17.07 -13.60 15.45
CA ILE A 27 18.39 -13.12 15.08
C ILE A 27 18.57 -13.21 13.56
N GLY A 28 19.07 -12.12 12.96
CA GLY A 28 19.51 -12.11 11.57
C GLY A 28 20.89 -12.70 11.43
N GLY A 29 21.11 -13.48 10.39
CA GLY A 29 22.42 -14.01 9.99
C GLY A 29 22.39 -14.48 8.55
N HIS A 30 23.28 -15.40 8.20
CA HIS A 30 23.32 -15.96 6.86
C HIS A 30 23.57 -17.46 6.86
N SER A 31 23.07 -18.15 5.82
CA SER A 31 23.39 -19.56 5.54
C SER A 31 23.41 -19.78 4.03
N ALA A 32 24.33 -20.63 3.55
CA ALA A 32 24.53 -20.91 2.13
C ALA A 32 24.60 -19.65 1.23
N GLY A 33 25.20 -18.57 1.74
CA GLY A 33 25.36 -17.30 1.02
C GLY A 33 24.09 -16.45 0.91
N LYS A 34 23.02 -16.77 1.66
CA LYS A 34 21.76 -16.03 1.67
C LYS A 34 21.45 -15.47 3.06
N PRO A 35 20.80 -14.30 3.16
CA PRO A 35 20.33 -13.76 4.43
C PRO A 35 19.20 -14.62 5.00
N VAL A 36 19.19 -14.82 6.31
CA VAL A 36 18.25 -15.69 7.04
C VAL A 36 17.87 -15.04 8.37
N VAL A 37 16.61 -15.18 8.79
CA VAL A 37 16.18 -14.91 10.17
C VAL A 37 15.95 -16.23 10.88
N LEU A 38 16.66 -16.45 11.98
CA LEU A 38 16.43 -17.56 12.91
C LEU A 38 15.55 -17.08 14.06
N VAL A 39 14.48 -17.80 14.34
CA VAL A 39 13.46 -17.48 15.34
C VAL A 39 13.35 -18.62 16.34
N ARG A 40 13.20 -18.31 17.63
CA ARG A 40 12.87 -19.29 18.66
C ARG A 40 11.44 -19.11 19.16
N ARG A 41 10.70 -20.21 19.24
CA ARG A 41 9.37 -20.27 19.88
C ARG A 41 9.27 -21.51 20.78
N GLY A 42 9.21 -21.26 22.08
CA GLY A 42 9.34 -22.28 23.11
C GLY A 42 10.66 -23.05 22.97
N GLU A 43 10.52 -24.36 22.73
CA GLU A 43 11.65 -25.27 22.51
C GLU A 43 12.00 -25.46 21.02
N GLU A 44 11.20 -24.89 20.12
CA GLU A 44 11.36 -25.01 18.67
C GLU A 44 12.14 -23.84 18.09
N PHE A 45 12.84 -24.12 16.98
CA PHE A 45 13.58 -23.13 16.21
C PHE A 45 13.15 -23.19 14.75
N PHE A 46 12.94 -22.02 14.16
CA PHE A 46 12.50 -21.86 12.78
C PHE A 46 13.44 -20.91 12.05
N ALA A 47 13.66 -21.15 10.77
CA ALA A 47 14.45 -20.25 9.95
C ALA A 47 13.74 -19.95 8.63
N ILE A 48 13.64 -18.66 8.33
CA ILE A 48 13.04 -18.12 7.11
C ILE A 48 14.03 -17.20 6.37
N GLY A 49 13.79 -16.93 5.09
CA GLY A 49 14.59 -16.00 4.30
C GLY A 49 14.68 -14.63 4.98
N GLY A 50 15.83 -13.97 4.86
CA GLY A 50 16.13 -12.71 5.54
C GLY A 50 15.60 -11.45 4.86
N GLN A 51 15.05 -11.57 3.66
CA GLN A 51 14.57 -10.45 2.85
C GLN A 51 13.08 -10.60 2.56
N CYS A 52 12.33 -9.52 2.74
CA CYS A 52 10.92 -9.45 2.41
C CYS A 52 10.72 -9.60 0.90
N THR A 53 9.78 -10.45 0.47
CA THR A 53 9.45 -10.68 -0.95
C THR A 53 8.70 -9.55 -1.64
N HIS A 54 8.33 -8.48 -0.92
CA HIS A 54 7.77 -7.27 -1.52
C HIS A 54 8.89 -6.45 -2.18
N TYR A 55 9.68 -5.69 -1.42
CA TYR A 55 10.79 -4.86 -1.93
C TYR A 55 12.15 -5.20 -1.28
N GLY A 56 12.35 -6.41 -0.76
CA GLY A 56 13.65 -6.83 -0.23
C GLY A 56 13.98 -6.36 1.19
N GLY A 57 13.03 -5.76 1.92
CA GLY A 57 13.26 -5.22 3.26
C GLY A 57 13.88 -6.24 4.24
N PRO A 58 14.84 -5.82 5.10
CA PRO A 58 15.60 -6.71 5.96
C PRO A 58 14.75 -7.22 7.13
N LEU A 59 14.31 -8.47 7.08
CA LEU A 59 13.38 -9.02 8.07
C LEU A 59 13.97 -9.11 9.48
N ALA A 60 15.31 -9.16 9.59
CA ALA A 60 16.00 -9.14 10.87
C ALA A 60 15.85 -7.82 11.65
N GLU A 61 15.58 -6.71 10.95
CA GLU A 61 15.33 -5.39 11.56
C GLU A 61 13.84 -5.19 11.94
N GLY A 62 12.99 -6.16 11.58
CA GLY A 62 11.58 -6.15 11.91
C GLY A 62 11.27 -6.49 13.37
N ILE A 63 10.05 -6.95 13.60
CA ILE A 63 9.64 -7.51 14.90
C ILE A 63 9.00 -8.88 14.74
N LEU A 64 9.16 -9.73 15.76
CA LEU A 64 8.40 -10.96 15.91
C LEU A 64 7.11 -10.67 16.69
N GLN A 65 5.96 -10.93 16.08
CA GLN A 65 4.64 -10.80 16.69
C GLN A 65 3.90 -12.14 16.60
N GLY A 66 3.80 -12.85 17.72
CA GLY A 66 3.34 -14.24 17.68
C GLY A 66 4.22 -15.07 16.74
N ASP A 67 3.61 -15.89 15.90
CA ASP A 67 4.29 -16.79 14.94
C ASP A 67 4.69 -16.07 13.64
N THR A 68 4.80 -14.76 13.64
CA THR A 68 4.97 -13.96 12.42
C THR A 68 6.06 -12.92 12.56
N VAL A 69 6.94 -12.84 11.57
CA VAL A 69 7.92 -11.75 11.42
C VAL A 69 7.31 -10.66 10.56
N ARG A 70 7.30 -9.43 11.08
CA ARG A 70 6.78 -8.25 10.39
C ARG A 70 7.94 -7.42 9.84
N CYS A 71 7.90 -7.16 8.54
CA CYS A 71 8.91 -6.40 7.79
C CYS A 71 8.95 -4.93 8.23
N PRO A 72 10.14 -4.35 8.45
CA PRO A 72 10.30 -2.95 8.91
C PRO A 72 9.82 -1.90 7.91
N TRP A 73 9.94 -2.14 6.61
CA TRP A 73 9.67 -1.09 5.62
C TRP A 73 8.19 -0.90 5.33
N HIS A 74 7.48 -1.99 5.06
CA HIS A 74 6.10 -1.92 4.55
C HIS A 74 5.11 -2.78 5.34
N HIS A 75 5.52 -3.30 6.50
CA HIS A 75 4.67 -4.06 7.42
C HIS A 75 4.08 -5.35 6.83
N ALA A 76 4.70 -5.90 5.77
CA ALA A 76 4.40 -7.26 5.31
C ALA A 76 4.73 -8.29 6.40
N CYS A 77 3.98 -9.38 6.46
CA CYS A 77 4.11 -10.38 7.52
C CYS A 77 4.39 -11.76 6.97
N PHE A 78 5.26 -12.51 7.64
CA PHE A 78 5.64 -13.87 7.25
C PHE A 78 5.53 -14.84 8.43
N ASP A 79 4.79 -15.93 8.25
CA ASP A 79 4.70 -16.99 9.25
C ASP A 79 6.04 -17.74 9.38
N VAL A 80 6.55 -17.88 10.60
CA VAL A 80 7.90 -18.42 10.82
C VAL A 80 8.00 -19.92 10.51
N ARG A 81 6.89 -20.65 10.55
CA ARG A 81 6.86 -22.11 10.36
C ARG A 81 6.77 -22.48 8.88
N THR A 82 6.00 -21.70 8.14
CA THR A 82 5.62 -21.96 6.75
C THR A 82 6.33 -21.04 5.75
N GLY A 83 6.85 -19.89 6.20
CA GLY A 83 7.38 -18.83 5.34
C GLY A 83 6.26 -18.03 4.66
N GLU A 84 5.00 -18.35 4.92
CA GLU A 84 3.86 -17.83 4.19
C GLU A 84 3.68 -16.32 4.41
N ALA A 85 3.40 -15.59 3.33
CA ALA A 85 3.02 -14.18 3.42
C ALA A 85 1.61 -14.05 3.98
N THR A 86 1.51 -13.78 5.29
CA THR A 86 0.24 -13.74 6.02
C THR A 86 -0.43 -12.36 6.00
N CYS A 87 0.31 -11.31 5.62
CA CYS A 87 -0.22 -9.95 5.50
C CYS A 87 0.45 -9.21 4.34
N ALA A 88 -0.37 -8.51 3.57
CA ALA A 88 0.08 -7.61 2.51
C ALA A 88 1.02 -6.50 3.06
N PRO A 89 1.94 -5.95 2.24
CA PRO A 89 1.95 -6.03 0.77
C PRO A 89 2.74 -7.19 0.14
N ALA A 90 3.31 -8.10 0.93
CA ALA A 90 3.94 -9.28 0.35
C ALA A 90 2.90 -10.24 -0.25
N LEU A 91 3.08 -10.59 -1.52
CA LEU A 91 2.27 -11.58 -2.21
C LEU A 91 2.90 -12.99 -2.14
N ASN A 92 4.24 -13.06 -2.16
CA ASN A 92 4.97 -14.33 -2.17
C ASN A 92 5.48 -14.72 -0.78
N PRO A 93 5.49 -16.01 -0.42
CA PRO A 93 6.17 -16.50 0.78
C PRO A 93 7.67 -16.24 0.73
N VAL A 94 8.31 -16.13 1.89
CA VAL A 94 9.76 -16.24 2.02
C VAL A 94 10.18 -17.70 2.07
N ALA A 95 11.42 -17.97 1.68
CA ALA A 95 11.97 -19.32 1.77
C ALA A 95 12.05 -19.81 3.21
N ARG A 96 11.88 -21.12 3.40
CA ARG A 96 12.12 -21.79 4.68
C ARG A 96 13.49 -22.46 4.68
N TRP A 97 13.99 -22.74 5.86
CA TRP A 97 15.27 -23.41 6.03
C TRP A 97 15.19 -24.57 7.00
N GLU A 98 15.99 -25.59 6.72
CA GLU A 98 16.17 -26.74 7.61
C GLU A 98 16.98 -26.32 8.84
N VAL A 99 16.41 -26.52 10.02
CA VAL A 99 17.04 -26.19 11.31
C VAL A 99 17.33 -27.47 12.08
N GLU A 100 18.57 -27.63 12.51
CA GLU A 100 19.05 -28.77 13.30
C GLU A 100 19.56 -28.32 14.66
N ARG A 101 19.24 -29.10 15.70
CA ARG A 101 19.86 -28.96 17.02
C ARG A 101 20.94 -30.01 17.19
N ARG A 102 22.16 -29.59 17.50
CA ARG A 102 23.29 -30.50 17.71
C ARG A 102 24.23 -29.94 18.76
N ASP A 103 24.53 -30.75 19.78
CA ASP A 103 25.53 -30.43 20.82
C ASP A 103 25.28 -29.06 21.50
N GLY A 104 24.01 -28.72 21.75
CA GLY A 104 23.60 -27.43 22.36
C GLY A 104 23.66 -26.23 21.41
N ARG A 105 23.83 -26.46 20.11
CA ARG A 105 23.82 -25.44 19.05
C ARG A 105 22.65 -25.61 18.11
N VAL A 106 22.18 -24.49 17.57
CA VAL A 106 21.19 -24.44 16.49
C VAL A 106 21.89 -24.10 15.19
N VAL A 107 21.69 -24.93 14.17
CA VAL A 107 22.34 -24.82 12.87
C VAL A 107 21.29 -24.71 11.77
N VAL A 108 21.48 -23.78 10.84
CA VAL A 108 20.64 -23.59 9.66
C VAL A 108 21.35 -24.15 8.42
N ARG A 109 20.79 -25.18 7.80
CA ARG A 109 21.49 -26.00 6.79
C ARG A 109 21.25 -25.56 5.35
N ARG A 110 20.09 -25.91 4.82
CA ARG A 110 19.73 -25.69 3.42
C ARG A 110 18.35 -25.05 3.34
N GLU A 111 18.18 -24.29 2.28
CA GLU A 111 16.88 -23.78 1.88
C GLU A 111 15.95 -24.94 1.50
N LEU A 112 14.70 -24.84 1.92
CA LEU A 112 13.63 -25.76 1.60
C LEU A 112 12.81 -25.20 0.43
N PRO A 113 12.21 -26.07 -0.41
CA PRO A 113 11.32 -25.63 -1.48
C PRO A 113 10.20 -24.74 -0.92
N THR A 114 9.98 -23.62 -1.60
CA THR A 114 8.94 -22.66 -1.27
C THR A 114 7.78 -22.89 -2.24
N ALA A 115 6.56 -22.95 -1.71
CA ALA A 115 5.37 -22.94 -2.56
C ALA A 115 5.28 -21.60 -3.31
N ASP A 116 4.65 -21.56 -4.48
CA ASP A 116 4.35 -20.26 -5.07
C ASP A 116 3.32 -19.51 -4.20
N GLY A 117 3.31 -18.17 -4.28
CA GLY A 117 2.40 -17.34 -3.50
C GLY A 117 0.92 -17.54 -3.81
N ALA A 118 0.55 -18.41 -4.75
CA ALA A 118 -0.85 -18.71 -5.05
C ALA A 118 -1.22 -20.18 -4.80
N THR A 119 -0.28 -20.98 -4.30
CA THR A 119 -0.51 -22.36 -3.88
C THR A 119 -1.59 -22.36 -2.80
N PRO A 120 -2.63 -23.20 -2.93
CA PRO A 120 -3.67 -23.29 -1.92
C PRO A 120 -3.10 -23.56 -0.53
N LEU A 121 -3.42 -22.66 0.41
CA LEU A 121 -3.23 -22.87 1.84
C LEU A 121 -4.18 -24.00 2.23
N GLY A 122 -3.64 -25.21 2.37
CA GLY A 122 -4.41 -26.40 2.70
C GLY A 122 -5.37 -26.20 3.89
N THR A 123 -6.43 -27.02 3.95
CA THR A 123 -7.45 -27.05 5.02
C THR A 123 -8.13 -25.70 5.30
N THR A 124 -8.64 -25.03 4.28
CA THR A 124 -9.77 -24.12 4.48
C THR A 124 -11.05 -24.97 4.54
N PRO A 125 -12.04 -24.68 5.41
CA PRO A 125 -13.35 -25.31 5.28
C PRO A 125 -13.79 -25.19 3.81
N ALA A 126 -14.29 -26.29 3.25
CA ALA A 126 -14.72 -26.30 1.85
C ALA A 126 -15.59 -25.05 1.61
N PRO A 127 -15.35 -24.29 0.53
CA PRO A 127 -16.18 -23.16 0.17
C PRO A 127 -17.65 -23.60 0.28
N ASP A 128 -18.53 -22.70 0.72
CA ASP A 128 -19.97 -22.97 0.61
C ASP A 128 -20.23 -23.40 -0.84
N ALA A 129 -20.60 -24.67 -1.04
CA ALA A 129 -20.72 -25.29 -2.36
C ALA A 129 -21.75 -24.56 -3.25
N ALA A 130 -22.52 -23.63 -2.68
CA ALA A 130 -23.41 -22.72 -3.38
C ALA A 130 -22.70 -21.57 -4.13
N VAL A 131 -21.49 -21.14 -3.75
CA VAL A 131 -20.79 -20.02 -4.40
C VAL A 131 -20.03 -20.53 -5.62
N ARG A 132 -20.59 -20.33 -6.82
CA ARG A 132 -20.05 -20.84 -8.10
C ARG A 132 -19.40 -19.76 -8.96
N ALA A 133 -19.80 -18.50 -8.80
CA ALA A 133 -19.23 -17.37 -9.52
C ALA A 133 -18.92 -16.17 -8.61
N ILE A 134 -17.69 -15.67 -8.71
CA ILE A 134 -17.24 -14.45 -8.05
C ILE A 134 -16.79 -13.44 -9.10
N VAL A 135 -17.30 -12.21 -9.01
CA VAL A 135 -16.86 -11.08 -9.85
C VAL A 135 -16.22 -10.02 -8.97
N ILE A 136 -15.07 -9.52 -9.39
CA ILE A 136 -14.34 -8.42 -8.75
C ILE A 136 -14.27 -7.26 -9.74
N VAL A 137 -14.81 -6.11 -9.36
CA VAL A 137 -14.82 -4.89 -10.18
C VAL A 137 -13.77 -3.93 -9.67
N GLY A 138 -12.67 -3.79 -10.40
CA GLY A 138 -11.52 -2.95 -10.08
C GLY A 138 -10.24 -3.77 -9.94
N ALA A 139 -9.34 -3.62 -10.91
CA ALA A 139 -8.07 -4.35 -11.02
C ALA A 139 -6.89 -3.57 -10.38
N GLY A 140 -7.11 -2.96 -9.22
CA GLY A 140 -6.07 -2.34 -8.40
C GLY A 140 -5.67 -3.22 -7.20
N ALA A 141 -4.88 -2.67 -6.27
CA ALA A 141 -4.42 -3.33 -5.04
C ALA A 141 -5.45 -4.25 -4.38
N ALA A 142 -6.64 -3.72 -4.05
CA ALA A 142 -7.68 -4.50 -3.38
C ALA A 142 -8.22 -5.65 -4.23
N GLY A 143 -8.41 -5.44 -5.54
CA GLY A 143 -8.95 -6.45 -6.43
C GLY A 143 -7.95 -7.57 -6.73
N GLU A 144 -6.69 -7.21 -6.96
CA GLU A 144 -5.60 -8.18 -7.16
C GLU A 144 -5.40 -9.03 -5.91
N ALA A 145 -5.27 -8.40 -4.74
CA ALA A 145 -5.10 -9.11 -3.48
C ALA A 145 -6.30 -10.01 -3.16
N ALA A 146 -7.50 -9.64 -3.61
CA ALA A 146 -8.70 -10.47 -3.46
C ALA A 146 -8.70 -11.71 -4.39
N VAL A 147 -8.38 -11.57 -5.69
CA VAL A 147 -8.34 -12.74 -6.60
C VAL A 147 -7.29 -13.75 -6.15
N GLU A 148 -6.12 -13.26 -5.76
CA GLU A 148 -5.03 -14.12 -5.30
C GLU A 148 -5.43 -14.83 -4.01
N MET A 149 -5.99 -14.10 -3.04
CA MET A 149 -6.47 -14.71 -1.80
C MET A 149 -7.59 -15.73 -2.01
N LEU A 150 -8.52 -15.50 -2.95
CA LEU A 150 -9.56 -16.48 -3.29
C LEU A 150 -8.93 -17.79 -3.77
N ARG A 151 -7.92 -17.73 -4.64
CA ARG A 151 -7.20 -18.91 -5.14
C ARG A 151 -6.36 -19.57 -4.05
N ARG A 152 -5.66 -18.80 -3.22
CA ARG A 152 -4.95 -19.30 -2.03
C ARG A 152 -5.87 -20.00 -1.05
N ARG A 153 -7.14 -19.60 -0.95
CA ARG A 153 -8.16 -20.26 -0.10
C ARG A 153 -8.85 -21.44 -0.78
N GLY A 154 -8.37 -21.87 -1.94
CA GLY A 154 -8.86 -23.04 -2.64
C GLY A 154 -10.20 -22.82 -3.35
N TYR A 155 -10.63 -21.56 -3.57
CA TYR A 155 -11.79 -21.30 -4.40
C TYR A 155 -11.51 -21.78 -5.83
N ASP A 156 -12.31 -22.74 -6.31
CA ASP A 156 -12.12 -23.41 -7.59
C ASP A 156 -13.14 -23.02 -8.66
N GLY A 157 -14.14 -22.22 -8.28
CA GLY A 157 -15.19 -21.70 -9.15
C GLY A 157 -14.75 -20.57 -10.08
N THR A 158 -15.73 -20.05 -10.84
CA THR A 158 -15.52 -18.97 -11.82
C THR A 158 -15.12 -17.69 -11.11
N LEU A 159 -13.98 -17.12 -11.50
CA LEU A 159 -13.45 -15.89 -10.93
C LEU A 159 -13.11 -14.91 -12.05
N THR A 160 -13.81 -13.78 -12.08
CA THR A 160 -13.59 -12.73 -13.09
C THR A 160 -13.12 -11.45 -12.42
N LEU A 161 -12.00 -10.89 -12.90
CA LEU A 161 -11.45 -9.60 -12.49
C LEU A 161 -11.63 -8.58 -13.61
N VAL A 162 -12.39 -7.52 -13.35
CA VAL A 162 -12.69 -6.47 -14.32
C VAL A 162 -11.81 -5.26 -14.05
N GLY A 163 -11.00 -4.86 -15.04
CA GLY A 163 -10.09 -3.73 -14.98
C GLY A 163 -10.34 -2.73 -16.11
N ALA A 164 -10.47 -1.45 -15.76
CA ALA A 164 -10.64 -0.38 -16.74
C ALA A 164 -9.37 -0.04 -17.52
N ASP A 165 -8.21 -0.47 -17.03
CA ASP A 165 -6.92 -0.26 -17.69
C ASP A 165 -6.64 -1.42 -18.66
N GLU A 166 -5.93 -1.13 -19.76
CA GLU A 166 -5.45 -2.13 -20.73
C GLU A 166 -4.29 -2.98 -20.18
N SER A 167 -3.71 -2.59 -19.05
CA SER A 167 -2.60 -3.30 -18.40
C SER A 167 -3.12 -4.37 -17.43
N VAL A 168 -2.29 -5.38 -17.13
CA VAL A 168 -2.51 -6.24 -15.95
C VAL A 168 -2.41 -5.40 -14.66
N PRO A 169 -2.99 -5.84 -13.53
CA PRO A 169 -2.75 -5.24 -12.23
C PRO A 169 -1.28 -4.93 -11.95
N TYR A 170 -1.03 -3.72 -11.44
CA TYR A 170 0.30 -3.15 -11.29
C TYR A 170 0.45 -2.36 -10.00
N ASP A 171 1.70 -2.22 -9.56
CA ASP A 171 2.16 -1.46 -8.41
C ASP A 171 1.98 0.04 -8.66
N ARG A 172 0.91 0.63 -8.11
CA ARG A 172 0.66 2.08 -8.22
C ARG A 172 1.67 2.95 -7.48
N PRO A 173 2.18 2.58 -6.28
CA PRO A 173 3.19 3.37 -5.58
C PRO A 173 4.41 3.72 -6.43
N ASN A 174 4.85 2.82 -7.31
CA ASN A 174 5.98 3.09 -8.20
C ASN A 174 5.70 4.18 -9.25
N LEU A 175 4.44 4.40 -9.63
CA LEU A 175 4.06 5.34 -10.69
C LEU A 175 4.35 6.81 -10.39
N SER A 176 4.56 7.17 -9.12
CA SER A 176 5.02 8.49 -8.66
C SER A 176 6.45 8.48 -8.11
N LYS A 177 7.07 7.30 -7.98
CA LYS A 177 8.37 7.07 -7.33
C LYS A 177 9.40 6.53 -8.33
N ASP A 178 10.03 5.38 -8.07
CA ASP A 178 11.21 4.92 -8.81
C ASP A 178 10.97 4.74 -10.31
N TYR A 179 9.79 4.29 -10.73
CA TYR A 179 9.47 4.20 -12.16
C TYR A 179 9.37 5.60 -12.79
N LEU A 180 8.63 6.51 -12.15
CA LEU A 180 8.53 7.87 -12.62
C LEU A 180 9.88 8.59 -12.57
N ALA A 181 10.73 8.34 -11.58
CA ALA A 181 12.05 8.93 -11.46
C ALA A 181 13.06 8.39 -12.51
N GLY A 182 12.80 7.21 -13.07
CA GLY A 182 13.70 6.52 -14.00
C GLY A 182 14.71 5.57 -13.32
N ASN A 183 14.46 5.20 -12.07
CA ASN A 183 15.28 4.28 -11.27
C ASN A 183 14.81 2.82 -11.36
N ALA A 184 13.55 2.60 -11.69
CA ALA A 184 12.96 1.27 -11.89
C ALA A 184 12.51 1.08 -13.35
N PRO A 185 12.81 -0.07 -13.96
CA PRO A 185 12.36 -0.37 -15.31
C PRO A 185 10.89 -0.83 -15.29
N GLU A 186 10.20 -0.73 -16.43
CA GLU A 186 8.75 -0.95 -16.52
C GLU A 186 8.34 -2.40 -16.21
N GLU A 187 9.21 -3.36 -16.48
CA GLU A 187 8.97 -4.78 -16.20
C GLU A 187 8.77 -5.09 -14.72
N TRP A 188 9.14 -4.19 -13.81
CA TRP A 188 8.92 -4.35 -12.37
C TRP A 188 7.52 -3.90 -11.91
N ILE A 189 6.75 -3.25 -12.79
CA ILE A 189 5.49 -2.59 -12.43
C ILE A 189 4.31 -3.57 -12.32
N PRO A 190 4.16 -4.59 -13.18
CA PRO A 190 3.14 -5.62 -12.97
C PRO A 190 3.27 -6.33 -11.62
N LEU A 191 2.16 -6.51 -10.90
CA LEU A 191 2.16 -7.31 -9.66
C LEU A 191 2.35 -8.79 -9.95
N ARG A 192 1.80 -9.24 -11.09
CA ARG A 192 1.87 -10.59 -11.63
C ARG A 192 2.04 -10.51 -13.15
N GLY A 193 2.73 -11.49 -13.73
CA GLY A 193 2.79 -11.69 -15.18
C GLY A 193 1.43 -12.09 -15.76
N GLU A 194 1.25 -12.00 -17.08
CA GLU A 194 -0.01 -12.38 -17.72
C GLU A 194 -0.33 -13.88 -17.52
N GLU A 195 0.71 -14.71 -17.49
CA GLU A 195 0.63 -16.16 -17.34
C GLU A 195 -0.03 -16.57 -16.02
N PHE A 196 0.22 -15.80 -14.96
CA PHE A 196 -0.34 -16.06 -13.62
C PHE A 196 -1.86 -16.18 -13.65
N TYR A 197 -2.54 -15.26 -14.35
CA TYR A 197 -4.00 -15.24 -14.42
C TYR A 197 -4.54 -16.48 -15.15
N ALA A 198 -3.87 -16.90 -16.22
CA ALA A 198 -4.25 -18.10 -16.97
C ALA A 198 -4.04 -19.38 -16.14
N GLU A 199 -2.85 -19.52 -15.52
CA GLU A 199 -2.49 -20.66 -14.67
C GLU A 199 -3.45 -20.82 -13.48
N HIS A 200 -3.89 -19.72 -12.89
CA HIS A 200 -4.80 -19.70 -11.76
C HIS A 200 -6.27 -19.62 -12.18
N ARG A 201 -6.60 -19.75 -13.47
CA ARG A 201 -7.98 -19.71 -14.00
C ARG A 201 -8.73 -18.45 -13.56
N ILE A 202 -8.08 -17.29 -13.58
CA ILE A 202 -8.67 -15.98 -13.32
C ILE A 202 -8.98 -15.35 -14.67
N GLU A 203 -10.25 -15.07 -14.95
CA GLU A 203 -10.64 -14.33 -16.15
C GLU A 203 -10.36 -12.84 -15.93
N LEU A 204 -9.21 -12.36 -16.41
CA LEU A 204 -8.85 -10.95 -16.38
C LEU A 204 -9.42 -10.21 -17.60
N LEU A 205 -10.39 -9.32 -17.36
CA LEU A 205 -11.00 -8.46 -18.38
C LEU A 205 -10.38 -7.06 -18.33
N ARG A 206 -9.39 -6.83 -19.20
CA ARG A 206 -8.67 -5.54 -19.35
C ARG A 206 -9.39 -4.57 -20.28
N GLY A 207 -9.21 -3.28 -20.05
CA GLY A 207 -9.85 -2.22 -20.83
C GLY A 207 -11.37 -2.18 -20.69
N ARG A 208 -11.93 -2.82 -19.66
CA ARG A 208 -13.38 -3.01 -19.49
C ARG A 208 -13.89 -2.26 -18.28
N ARG A 209 -14.94 -1.47 -18.48
CA ARG A 209 -15.62 -0.74 -17.40
C ARG A 209 -16.94 -1.41 -17.05
N ALA A 210 -17.17 -1.59 -15.75
CA ALA A 210 -18.51 -1.85 -15.24
C ALA A 210 -19.33 -0.55 -15.31
N THR A 211 -20.46 -0.61 -15.99
CA THR A 211 -21.33 0.55 -16.27
C THR A 211 -22.65 0.50 -15.50
N GLY A 212 -22.99 -0.65 -14.91
CA GLY A 212 -24.19 -0.80 -14.11
C GLY A 212 -24.22 -2.11 -13.33
N MET A 213 -25.18 -2.21 -12.40
CA MET A 213 -25.44 -3.40 -11.62
C MET A 213 -26.92 -3.74 -11.64
N ASP A 214 -27.24 -4.98 -12.01
CA ASP A 214 -28.55 -5.57 -11.77
C ASP A 214 -28.47 -6.37 -10.45
N VAL A 215 -28.83 -5.72 -9.35
CA VAL A 215 -28.78 -6.33 -8.01
C VAL A 215 -29.78 -7.48 -7.88
N ALA A 216 -30.98 -7.35 -8.46
CA ALA A 216 -32.02 -8.37 -8.38
C ALA A 216 -31.66 -9.62 -9.19
N GLY A 217 -31.17 -9.44 -10.41
CA GLY A 217 -30.69 -10.51 -11.28
C GLY A 217 -29.25 -10.97 -11.00
N ARG A 218 -28.56 -10.33 -10.04
CA ARG A 218 -27.15 -10.56 -9.66
C ARG A 218 -26.18 -10.54 -10.83
N ARG A 219 -26.15 -9.41 -11.54
CA ARG A 219 -25.25 -9.20 -12.69
C ARG A 219 -24.53 -7.86 -12.64
N VAL A 220 -23.28 -7.85 -13.11
CA VAL A 220 -22.55 -6.62 -13.45
C VAL A 220 -22.64 -6.40 -14.95
N LEU A 221 -23.01 -5.18 -15.37
CA LEU A 221 -23.09 -4.79 -16.76
C LEU A 221 -21.77 -4.13 -17.17
N LEU A 222 -21.23 -4.53 -18.31
CA LEU A 222 -20.02 -3.96 -18.88
C LEU A 222 -20.32 -3.01 -20.04
N ASP A 223 -19.34 -2.18 -20.36
CA ASP A 223 -19.33 -1.25 -21.49
C ASP A 223 -19.50 -1.88 -22.89
N ASP A 224 -19.16 -3.15 -23.09
CA ASP A 224 -19.39 -3.87 -24.36
C ASP A 224 -20.75 -4.57 -24.44
N GLY A 225 -21.62 -4.36 -23.44
CA GLY A 225 -22.93 -5.00 -23.35
C GLY A 225 -22.93 -6.41 -22.73
N ARG A 226 -21.78 -6.98 -22.34
CA ARG A 226 -21.76 -8.22 -21.55
C ARG A 226 -22.38 -8.00 -20.17
N ALA A 227 -23.05 -9.02 -19.66
CA ALA A 227 -23.58 -9.08 -18.30
C ALA A 227 -22.97 -10.27 -17.56
N LEU A 228 -22.16 -10.00 -16.54
CA LEU A 228 -21.46 -11.01 -15.75
C LEU A 228 -22.29 -11.44 -14.54
N PRO A 229 -22.79 -12.69 -14.47
CA PRO A 229 -23.50 -13.18 -13.30
C PRO A 229 -22.56 -13.40 -12.11
N TYR A 230 -23.06 -13.23 -10.90
CA TYR A 230 -22.28 -13.48 -9.68
C TYR A 230 -23.12 -14.08 -8.55
N ASP A 231 -22.47 -14.88 -7.71
CA ASP A 231 -22.98 -15.27 -6.39
C ASP A 231 -22.40 -14.36 -5.29
N ARG A 232 -21.19 -13.84 -5.51
CA ARG A 232 -20.55 -12.80 -4.71
C ARG A 232 -19.90 -11.75 -5.61
N LEU A 233 -20.02 -10.48 -5.22
CA LEU A 233 -19.44 -9.34 -5.93
C LEU A 233 -18.54 -8.55 -4.99
N LEU A 234 -17.34 -8.18 -5.44
CA LEU A 234 -16.50 -7.21 -4.76
C LEU A 234 -16.39 -5.92 -5.59
N LEU A 235 -16.74 -4.78 -4.97
CA LEU A 235 -16.48 -3.45 -5.50
C LEU A 235 -15.11 -2.95 -4.99
N ALA A 236 -14.12 -2.98 -5.87
CA ALA A 236 -12.75 -2.53 -5.65
C ALA A 236 -12.37 -1.39 -6.61
N THR A 237 -13.33 -0.54 -6.97
CA THR A 237 -13.17 0.52 -7.99
C THR A 237 -12.25 1.66 -7.55
N GLY A 238 -11.91 1.73 -6.27
CA GLY A 238 -10.98 2.72 -5.74
C GLY A 238 -11.49 4.15 -5.87
N ALA A 239 -10.62 5.05 -6.33
CA ALA A 239 -10.86 6.47 -6.47
C ALA A 239 -10.36 7.03 -7.82
N ASP A 240 -10.95 8.15 -8.25
CA ASP A 240 -10.61 8.89 -9.46
C ASP A 240 -9.95 10.25 -9.11
N PRO A 241 -8.98 10.74 -9.90
CA PRO A 241 -8.41 12.06 -9.71
C PRO A 241 -9.45 13.17 -9.77
N VAL A 242 -9.34 14.15 -8.87
CA VAL A 242 -10.12 15.39 -8.97
C VAL A 242 -9.65 16.18 -10.18
N ARG A 243 -10.53 16.37 -11.17
CA ARG A 243 -10.24 17.16 -12.37
C ARG A 243 -10.42 18.65 -12.09
N LEU A 244 -9.42 19.45 -12.46
CA LEU A 244 -9.49 20.91 -12.43
C LEU A 244 -10.36 21.43 -13.59
N THR A 245 -11.09 22.51 -13.35
CA THR A 245 -12.01 23.15 -14.32
C THR A 245 -11.52 24.52 -14.79
N ILE A 246 -10.23 24.82 -14.61
CA ILE A 246 -9.61 26.06 -15.06
C ILE A 246 -9.34 26.02 -16.58
N PRO A 247 -9.35 27.17 -17.28
CA PRO A 247 -9.01 27.21 -18.70
C PRO A 247 -7.62 26.61 -18.97
N GLY A 248 -7.54 25.73 -19.96
CA GLY A 248 -6.30 25.06 -20.39
C GLY A 248 -5.90 23.83 -19.57
N ALA A 249 -6.69 23.40 -18.60
CA ALA A 249 -6.43 22.17 -17.82
C ALA A 249 -6.48 20.87 -18.65
N ASP A 250 -6.87 20.95 -19.92
CA ASP A 250 -6.97 19.88 -20.91
C ASP A 250 -5.92 19.98 -22.04
N LEU A 251 -4.98 20.92 -21.95
CA LEU A 251 -3.88 21.04 -22.91
C LEU A 251 -2.99 19.79 -22.89
N ALA A 252 -2.36 19.48 -24.02
CA ALA A 252 -1.62 18.23 -24.22
C ALA A 252 -0.42 18.01 -23.28
N HIS A 253 0.13 19.07 -22.70
CA HIS A 253 1.24 19.01 -21.74
C HIS A 253 0.76 19.00 -20.26
N VAL A 254 -0.56 18.93 -20.05
CA VAL A 254 -1.19 18.81 -18.73
C VAL A 254 -1.55 17.37 -18.47
N HIS A 255 -0.92 16.79 -17.46
CA HIS A 255 -1.07 15.39 -17.10
C HIS A 255 -1.61 15.25 -15.67
N TYR A 256 -2.38 14.20 -15.45
CA TYR A 256 -2.74 13.72 -14.12
C TYR A 256 -1.93 12.46 -13.86
N LEU A 257 -1.84 12.01 -12.61
CA LEU A 257 -1.20 10.73 -12.30
C LEU A 257 -2.15 9.82 -11.52
N ARG A 258 -2.60 8.72 -12.15
CA ARG A 258 -3.35 7.64 -11.49
C ARG A 258 -3.07 6.26 -12.09
N THR A 259 -2.88 6.22 -13.41
CA THR A 259 -2.71 4.99 -14.18
C THR A 259 -1.29 4.82 -14.70
N LEU A 260 -0.91 3.60 -15.10
CA LEU A 260 0.38 3.37 -15.75
C LEU A 260 0.50 4.19 -17.06
N ALA A 261 -0.59 4.33 -17.81
CA ALA A 261 -0.64 5.18 -19.00
C ALA A 261 -0.34 6.66 -18.68
N ASP A 262 -0.87 7.17 -17.57
CA ASP A 262 -0.57 8.52 -17.09
C ASP A 262 0.92 8.69 -16.77
N SER A 263 1.51 7.74 -16.03
CA SER A 263 2.93 7.79 -15.65
C SER A 263 3.82 7.75 -16.90
N ARG A 264 3.56 6.85 -17.86
CA ARG A 264 4.25 6.83 -19.17
C ARG A 264 4.16 8.17 -19.90
N ALA A 265 2.99 8.80 -19.89
CA ALA A 265 2.80 10.10 -20.54
C ALA A 265 3.64 11.21 -19.87
N ILE A 266 3.70 11.23 -18.53
CA ILE A 266 4.55 12.18 -17.79
C ILE A 266 6.03 11.91 -18.07
N ILE A 267 6.47 10.65 -18.10
CA ILE A 267 7.85 10.27 -18.43
C ILE A 267 8.23 10.79 -19.82
N ALA A 268 7.41 10.52 -20.84
CA ALA A 268 7.65 10.98 -22.21
C ALA A 268 7.61 12.50 -22.37
N ALA A 269 6.78 13.19 -21.57
CA ALA A 269 6.78 14.65 -21.53
C ALA A 269 8.04 15.19 -20.87
N ALA A 270 8.49 14.59 -19.77
CA ALA A 270 9.67 15.00 -19.02
C ALA A 270 10.96 14.91 -19.84
N GLU A 271 11.08 13.95 -20.77
CA GLU A 271 12.23 13.84 -21.68
C GLU A 271 12.45 15.06 -22.60
N ARG A 272 11.40 15.86 -22.81
CA ARG A 272 11.41 17.01 -23.74
C ARG A 272 11.17 18.34 -23.04
N SER A 273 11.10 18.31 -21.70
CA SER A 273 10.70 19.45 -20.88
C SER A 273 11.87 19.89 -20.01
N HIS A 274 11.96 21.19 -19.75
CA HIS A 274 12.97 21.78 -18.87
C HIS A 274 12.36 22.24 -17.54
N ARG A 275 11.08 22.60 -17.52
CA ARG A 275 10.41 23.20 -16.36
C ARG A 275 9.00 22.66 -16.16
N ALA A 276 8.79 22.00 -15.02
CA ALA A 276 7.51 21.48 -14.63
C ALA A 276 6.82 22.33 -13.55
N VAL A 277 5.51 22.50 -13.70
CA VAL A 277 4.63 22.94 -12.60
C VAL A 277 3.84 21.75 -12.09
N VAL A 278 3.98 21.44 -10.82
CA VAL A 278 3.15 20.46 -10.11
C VAL A 278 2.06 21.18 -9.33
N MET A 279 0.80 20.87 -9.63
CA MET A 279 -0.36 21.42 -8.93
C MET A 279 -0.78 20.47 -7.80
N GLY A 280 -0.64 20.92 -6.56
CA GLY A 280 -0.96 20.20 -5.35
C GLY A 280 0.28 19.80 -4.53
N ALA A 281 0.24 20.06 -3.24
CA ALA A 281 1.29 19.71 -2.26
C ALA A 281 0.84 18.52 -1.37
N SER A 282 0.16 17.55 -1.98
CA SER A 282 -0.24 16.28 -1.36
C SER A 282 0.83 15.20 -1.62
N PHE A 283 0.64 13.97 -1.12
CA PHE A 283 1.59 12.87 -1.29
C PHE A 283 2.00 12.66 -2.75
N ILE A 284 1.01 12.49 -3.64
CA ILE A 284 1.28 12.28 -5.07
C ILE A 284 1.96 13.49 -5.71
N GLY A 285 1.51 14.71 -5.41
CA GLY A 285 2.12 15.92 -5.95
C GLY A 285 3.59 16.05 -5.56
N LEU A 286 3.91 15.82 -4.28
CA LEU A 286 5.28 15.90 -3.79
C LEU A 286 6.15 14.75 -4.31
N GLU A 287 5.63 13.53 -4.41
CA GLU A 287 6.36 12.41 -5.02
C GLU A 287 6.66 12.66 -6.51
N VAL A 288 5.69 13.18 -7.27
CA VAL A 288 5.91 13.61 -8.66
C VAL A 288 6.97 14.72 -8.73
N ALA A 289 6.90 15.72 -7.84
CA ALA A 289 7.89 16.79 -7.80
C ALA A 289 9.31 16.24 -7.57
N ALA A 290 9.48 15.32 -6.59
CA ALA A 290 10.76 14.65 -6.35
C ALA A 290 11.24 13.86 -7.58
N SER A 291 10.36 13.08 -8.20
CA SER A 291 10.71 12.28 -9.38
C SER A 291 11.12 13.13 -10.58
N LEU A 292 10.44 14.27 -10.82
CA LEU A 292 10.81 15.21 -11.88
C LEU A 292 12.12 15.95 -11.56
N ARG A 293 12.41 16.24 -10.29
CA ARG A 293 13.72 16.76 -9.86
C ARG A 293 14.83 15.75 -10.10
N THR A 294 14.60 14.46 -9.81
CA THR A 294 15.56 13.38 -10.11
C THR A 294 15.87 13.28 -11.60
N ARG A 295 14.90 13.57 -12.47
CA ARG A 295 15.09 13.70 -13.92
C ARG A 295 15.77 14.99 -14.38
N GLY A 296 16.08 15.90 -13.48
CA GLY A 296 16.80 17.14 -13.76
C GLY A 296 15.95 18.33 -14.21
N LEU A 297 14.62 18.25 -14.11
CA LEU A 297 13.73 19.37 -14.46
C LEU A 297 13.77 20.45 -13.36
N GLU A 298 13.62 21.71 -13.74
CA GLU A 298 13.22 22.77 -12.81
C GLU A 298 11.77 22.52 -12.36
N VAL A 299 11.49 22.48 -11.06
CA VAL A 299 10.15 22.12 -10.55
C VAL A 299 9.60 23.20 -9.65
N HIS A 300 8.40 23.66 -9.97
CA HIS A 300 7.58 24.50 -9.13
C HIS A 300 6.38 23.72 -8.58
N VAL A 301 6.08 23.86 -7.29
CA VAL A 301 4.87 23.29 -6.68
C VAL A 301 3.91 24.42 -6.32
N VAL A 302 2.68 24.34 -6.81
CA VAL A 302 1.62 25.32 -6.53
C VAL A 302 0.53 24.65 -5.71
N ALA A 303 0.19 25.18 -4.54
CA ALA A 303 -0.86 24.62 -3.69
C ALA A 303 -1.56 25.69 -2.84
N PRO A 304 -2.88 25.54 -2.57
CA PRO A 304 -3.62 26.47 -1.73
C PRO A 304 -3.23 26.37 -0.24
N ASP A 305 -2.69 25.23 0.18
CA ASP A 305 -2.27 25.00 1.56
C ASP A 305 -1.07 25.88 1.92
N GLU A 306 -1.03 26.39 3.16
CA GLU A 306 0.12 27.16 3.67
C GLU A 306 1.37 26.29 3.92
N ARG A 307 1.14 24.99 4.19
CA ARG A 307 2.17 23.98 4.43
C ARG A 307 1.79 22.68 3.71
N PRO A 308 2.73 21.99 3.06
CA PRO A 308 2.47 20.67 2.47
C PRO A 308 1.98 19.69 3.53
N LEU A 309 1.01 18.83 3.17
CA LEU A 309 0.53 17.72 4.01
C LEU A 309 0.05 18.06 5.44
N ALA A 310 -0.08 19.32 5.83
CA ALA A 310 -0.40 19.71 7.21
C ALA A 310 -1.75 19.17 7.71
N ARG A 311 -2.71 18.98 6.79
CA ARG A 311 -4.01 18.36 7.09
C ARG A 311 -3.93 16.88 7.49
N VAL A 312 -2.82 16.20 7.18
CA VAL A 312 -2.65 14.76 7.43
C VAL A 312 -1.51 14.50 8.43
N LEU A 313 -0.41 15.24 8.32
CA LEU A 313 0.81 15.04 9.09
C LEU A 313 1.13 16.20 10.05
N GLY A 314 0.25 17.18 10.19
CA GLY A 314 0.52 18.36 11.01
C GLY A 314 1.57 19.31 10.42
N THR A 315 1.73 20.46 11.06
CA THR A 315 2.59 21.54 10.57
C THR A 315 4.07 21.21 10.63
N GLU A 316 4.49 20.51 11.68
CA GLU A 316 5.88 20.19 11.98
C GLU A 316 6.49 19.27 10.91
N VAL A 317 5.77 18.19 10.56
CA VAL A 317 6.18 17.29 9.49
C VAL A 317 6.03 17.98 8.13
N GLY A 318 4.99 18.80 7.93
CA GLY A 318 4.80 19.57 6.70
C GLY A 318 5.95 20.54 6.41
N ASP A 319 6.43 21.25 7.43
CA ASP A 319 7.56 22.17 7.33
C ASP A 319 8.86 21.43 7.05
N TRP A 320 9.07 20.27 7.68
CA TRP A 320 10.21 19.40 7.38
C TRP A 320 10.20 18.88 5.94
N ILE A 321 9.05 18.38 5.45
CA ILE A 321 8.90 17.92 4.06
C ILE A 321 9.14 19.07 3.09
N ARG A 322 8.61 20.27 3.38
CA ARG A 322 8.86 21.46 2.58
C ARG A 322 10.36 21.75 2.47
N ALA A 323 11.06 21.83 3.60
CA ALA A 323 12.48 22.12 3.63
C ALA A 323 13.31 21.07 2.87
N LEU A 324 12.94 19.79 2.97
CA LEU A 324 13.54 18.70 2.22
C LEU A 324 13.39 18.87 0.70
N HIS A 325 12.21 19.30 0.23
CA HIS A 325 11.98 19.54 -1.20
C HIS A 325 12.70 20.81 -1.69
N GLU A 326 12.69 21.88 -0.89
CA GLU A 326 13.44 23.11 -1.18
C GLU A 326 14.95 22.85 -1.26
N SER A 327 15.51 21.99 -0.40
CA SER A 327 16.93 21.62 -0.45
C SER A 327 17.32 20.84 -1.72
N HIS A 328 16.35 20.21 -2.38
CA HIS A 328 16.52 19.55 -3.68
C HIS A 328 16.17 20.47 -4.87
N GLY A 329 15.87 21.74 -4.61
CA GLY A 329 15.65 22.77 -5.62
C GLY A 329 14.21 22.91 -6.10
N VAL A 330 13.23 22.36 -5.38
CA VAL A 330 11.81 22.65 -5.63
C VAL A 330 11.51 24.08 -5.18
N THR A 331 10.81 24.85 -6.02
CA THR A 331 10.29 26.17 -5.64
C THR A 331 8.81 26.09 -5.31
N PHE A 332 8.45 26.38 -4.07
CA PHE A 332 7.06 26.35 -3.62
C PHE A 332 6.34 27.70 -3.80
N HIS A 333 5.10 27.63 -4.28
CA HIS A 333 4.12 28.71 -4.33
C HIS A 333 2.90 28.29 -3.48
N LEU A 334 3.08 28.29 -2.16
CA LEU A 334 2.06 27.92 -1.17
C LEU A 334 1.09 29.09 -0.91
N GLY A 335 -0.13 28.77 -0.48
CA GLY A 335 -1.21 29.77 -0.36
C GLY A 335 -1.66 30.34 -1.70
N ARG A 336 -1.35 29.67 -2.82
CA ARG A 336 -1.67 30.11 -4.19
C ARG A 336 -2.44 29.04 -4.95
N THR A 337 -3.30 29.47 -5.85
CA THR A 337 -4.01 28.59 -6.78
C THR A 337 -3.70 28.97 -8.22
N ALA A 338 -3.62 27.97 -9.10
CA ALA A 338 -3.57 28.20 -10.54
C ALA A 338 -4.96 28.57 -11.06
N THR A 339 -5.06 29.62 -11.87
CA THR A 339 -6.31 30.11 -12.46
C THR A 339 -6.42 29.81 -13.95
N ARG A 340 -5.30 29.57 -14.62
CA ARG A 340 -5.22 29.26 -16.06
C ARG A 340 -3.92 28.56 -16.41
N VAL A 341 -3.99 27.65 -17.38
CA VAL A 341 -2.83 27.08 -18.07
C VAL A 341 -2.85 27.54 -19.52
N ASP A 342 -1.74 28.07 -20.00
CA ASP A 342 -1.51 28.41 -21.41
C ASP A 342 -0.46 27.45 -22.00
N ALA A 343 -0.05 27.66 -23.26
CA ALA A 343 0.85 26.74 -23.96
C ALA A 343 2.26 26.63 -23.33
N ASP A 344 2.71 27.67 -22.63
CA ASP A 344 4.08 27.82 -22.11
C ASP A 344 4.13 28.31 -20.65
N ARG A 345 3.00 28.46 -19.97
CA ARG A 345 2.93 29.05 -18.62
C ARG A 345 1.67 28.68 -17.84
N VAL A 346 1.76 28.82 -16.52
CA VAL A 346 0.65 28.76 -15.57
C VAL A 346 0.46 30.13 -14.92
N THR A 347 -0.78 30.63 -14.89
CA THR A 347 -1.15 31.88 -14.22
C THR A 347 -1.75 31.58 -12.84
N LEU A 348 -1.30 32.31 -11.82
CA LEU A 348 -1.78 32.19 -10.44
C LEU A 348 -2.90 33.20 -10.12
N ASP A 349 -3.52 33.05 -8.96
CA ASP A 349 -4.61 33.92 -8.47
C ASP A 349 -4.19 35.36 -8.14
N ASP A 350 -2.91 35.60 -7.87
CA ASP A 350 -2.33 36.94 -7.69
C ASP A 350 -1.86 37.59 -9.00
N GLY A 351 -2.06 36.91 -10.13
CA GLY A 351 -1.63 37.36 -11.45
C GLY A 351 -0.16 37.07 -11.78
N ALA A 352 0.61 36.45 -10.88
CA ALA A 352 1.93 35.96 -11.21
C ALA A 352 1.86 34.83 -12.24
N THR A 353 2.91 34.69 -13.05
CA THR A 353 3.03 33.63 -14.05
C THR A 353 4.29 32.82 -13.83
N ILE A 354 4.18 31.50 -14.03
CA ILE A 354 5.31 30.56 -13.99
C ILE A 354 5.40 29.95 -15.38
N ASP A 355 6.53 30.09 -16.07
CA ASP A 355 6.72 29.36 -17.34
C ASP A 355 6.71 27.85 -17.06
N ALA A 356 6.13 27.05 -17.94
CA ALA A 356 6.10 25.60 -17.81
C ALA A 356 5.91 24.95 -19.17
N ASP A 357 6.70 23.91 -19.46
CA ASP A 357 6.54 23.04 -20.62
C ASP A 357 5.99 21.65 -20.24
N LEU A 358 5.82 21.40 -18.93
CA LEU A 358 5.11 20.27 -18.35
C LEU A 358 4.25 20.72 -17.16
N VAL A 359 2.99 20.28 -17.10
CA VAL A 359 2.13 20.44 -15.92
C VAL A 359 1.67 19.07 -15.43
N ALA A 360 1.88 18.80 -14.14
CA ALA A 360 1.39 17.58 -13.49
C ALA A 360 0.41 17.94 -12.37
N ILE A 361 -0.76 17.31 -12.34
CA ILE A 361 -1.84 17.62 -11.41
C ILE A 361 -2.03 16.49 -10.39
N GLY A 362 -1.87 16.83 -9.11
CA GLY A 362 -1.99 15.96 -7.94
C GLY A 362 -2.79 16.60 -6.80
N VAL A 363 -4.02 17.04 -7.10
CA VAL A 363 -4.90 17.78 -6.17
C VAL A 363 -5.88 16.89 -5.38
N GLY A 364 -5.58 15.60 -5.27
CA GLY A 364 -6.39 14.61 -4.55
C GLY A 364 -7.34 13.80 -5.44
N VAL A 365 -8.06 12.88 -4.80
CA VAL A 365 -8.95 11.91 -5.45
C VAL A 365 -10.36 11.95 -4.84
N ARG A 366 -11.32 11.32 -5.51
CA ARG A 366 -12.68 11.05 -5.00
C ARG A 366 -13.01 9.57 -5.18
N PRO A 367 -13.66 8.91 -4.21
CA PRO A 367 -14.05 7.51 -4.38
C PRO A 367 -14.99 7.34 -5.58
N ALA A 368 -14.79 6.26 -6.35
CA ALA A 368 -15.51 5.98 -7.58
C ALA A 368 -16.89 5.36 -7.31
N LEU A 369 -17.84 6.19 -6.83
CA LEU A 369 -19.11 5.74 -6.24
C LEU A 369 -20.25 5.49 -7.23
N ALA A 370 -20.12 5.87 -8.50
CA ALA A 370 -21.24 5.87 -9.46
C ALA A 370 -21.95 4.51 -9.57
N LEU A 371 -21.19 3.42 -9.59
CA LEU A 371 -21.74 2.07 -9.67
C LEU A 371 -22.55 1.71 -8.41
N ALA A 372 -21.99 1.99 -7.23
CA ALA A 372 -22.63 1.73 -5.94
C ALA A 372 -23.89 2.58 -5.72
N GLU A 373 -23.86 3.85 -6.16
CA GLU A 373 -25.00 4.75 -6.15
C GLU A 373 -26.14 4.21 -7.02
N SER A 374 -25.83 3.81 -8.27
CA SER A 374 -26.82 3.22 -9.18
C SER A 374 -27.45 1.93 -8.65
N ALA A 375 -26.70 1.19 -7.83
CA ALA A 375 -27.13 -0.05 -7.19
C ALA A 375 -27.93 0.18 -5.88
N GLY A 376 -28.10 1.44 -5.45
CA GLY A 376 -28.81 1.78 -4.21
C GLY A 376 -28.08 1.34 -2.93
N LEU A 377 -26.75 1.21 -2.98
CA LEU A 377 -25.94 0.89 -1.80
C LEU A 377 -25.90 2.07 -0.83
N ARG A 378 -25.73 1.79 0.46
CA ARG A 378 -25.53 2.85 1.47
C ARG A 378 -24.16 3.51 1.29
N LEU A 379 -24.16 4.83 1.13
CA LEU A 379 -22.95 5.63 0.90
C LEU A 379 -22.76 6.67 2.02
N ASP A 380 -21.52 6.93 2.38
CA ASP A 380 -21.09 8.11 3.15
C ASP A 380 -19.62 8.41 2.82
N ARG A 381 -19.40 9.31 1.86
CA ARG A 381 -18.05 9.64 1.32
C ARG A 381 -17.25 8.38 0.96
N GLY A 382 -17.93 7.32 0.51
CA GLY A 382 -17.42 5.94 0.41
C GLY A 382 -18.59 4.95 0.42
N VAL A 383 -18.37 3.71 -0.01
CA VAL A 383 -19.35 2.62 0.16
C VAL A 383 -19.27 2.14 1.60
N MET A 384 -20.38 2.28 2.35
CA MET A 384 -20.44 1.84 3.73
C MET A 384 -20.51 0.32 3.80
N VAL A 385 -19.57 -0.28 4.53
CA VAL A 385 -19.52 -1.71 4.80
C VAL A 385 -19.57 -2.02 6.28
N ASP A 386 -19.94 -3.25 6.62
CA ASP A 386 -19.84 -3.75 7.99
C ASP A 386 -18.40 -4.19 8.35
N ALA A 387 -18.20 -4.72 9.56
CA ALA A 387 -16.88 -5.18 10.01
C ALA A 387 -16.33 -6.38 9.22
N TYR A 388 -17.13 -6.99 8.34
CA TYR A 388 -16.77 -8.11 7.47
C TYR A 388 -16.67 -7.66 6.00
N LEU A 389 -16.70 -6.35 5.76
CA LEU A 389 -16.59 -5.70 4.46
C LEU A 389 -17.79 -5.94 3.52
N GLU A 390 -18.92 -6.41 4.06
CA GLU A 390 -20.17 -6.58 3.32
C GLU A 390 -20.95 -5.26 3.30
N THR A 391 -21.51 -4.91 2.14
CA THR A 391 -22.29 -3.68 1.93
C THR A 391 -23.70 -3.80 2.52
N SER A 392 -24.55 -2.79 2.30
CA SER A 392 -25.97 -2.86 2.68
C SER A 392 -26.79 -3.92 1.92
N VAL A 393 -26.21 -4.54 0.88
CA VAL A 393 -26.84 -5.61 0.11
C VAL A 393 -26.05 -6.91 0.31
N PRO A 394 -26.68 -7.98 0.82
CA PRO A 394 -26.01 -9.26 1.05
C PRO A 394 -25.38 -9.85 -0.21
N GLY A 395 -24.17 -10.38 -0.09
CA GLY A 395 -23.38 -10.94 -1.18
C GLY A 395 -22.57 -9.91 -1.97
N ILE A 396 -22.68 -8.62 -1.65
CA ILE A 396 -21.90 -7.55 -2.27
C ILE A 396 -20.96 -6.94 -1.22
N TYR A 397 -19.68 -6.88 -1.54
CA TYR A 397 -18.59 -6.43 -0.68
C TYR A 397 -17.94 -5.18 -1.28
N ALA A 398 -17.22 -4.39 -0.48
CA ALA A 398 -16.37 -3.32 -0.99
C ALA A 398 -15.01 -3.29 -0.26
N ALA A 399 -13.94 -2.99 -1.00
CA ALA A 399 -12.57 -2.94 -0.47
C ALA A 399 -11.72 -1.88 -1.19
N GLY A 400 -10.63 -1.43 -0.56
CA GLY A 400 -9.75 -0.37 -1.08
C GLY A 400 -10.31 1.03 -0.88
N ASP A 401 -9.81 2.02 -1.64
CA ASP A 401 -10.10 3.45 -1.47
C ASP A 401 -11.60 3.81 -1.47
N ILE A 402 -12.44 2.94 -2.06
CA ILE A 402 -13.89 3.12 -2.12
C ILE A 402 -14.59 2.76 -0.81
N ALA A 403 -14.04 1.85 -0.01
CA ALA A 403 -14.71 1.28 1.14
C ALA A 403 -14.58 2.16 2.39
N ARG A 404 -15.71 2.40 3.06
CA ARG A 404 -15.75 3.05 4.36
C ARG A 404 -16.20 2.04 5.41
N TYR A 405 -15.29 1.67 6.30
CA TYR A 405 -15.42 0.54 7.22
C TYR A 405 -15.30 1.00 8.68
N PRO A 406 -15.88 0.26 9.65
CA PRO A 406 -15.72 0.58 11.06
C PRO A 406 -14.29 0.27 11.51
N ASP A 407 -13.56 1.27 11.98
CA ASP A 407 -12.27 1.09 12.63
C ASP A 407 -12.45 0.25 13.89
N ALA A 408 -11.72 -0.86 14.01
CA ALA A 408 -11.86 -1.77 15.15
C ALA A 408 -11.46 -1.13 16.49
N ARG A 409 -10.63 -0.08 16.46
CA ARG A 409 -10.07 0.57 17.65
C ARG A 409 -10.93 1.71 18.17
N THR A 410 -11.54 2.49 17.29
CA THR A 410 -12.38 3.65 17.66
C THR A 410 -13.88 3.39 17.47
N GLY A 411 -14.26 2.42 16.63
CA GLY A 411 -15.64 2.20 16.20
C GLY A 411 -16.15 3.23 15.19
N GLU A 412 -15.37 4.26 14.88
CA GLU A 412 -15.72 5.25 13.88
C GLU A 412 -15.63 4.66 12.48
N ALA A 413 -16.50 5.11 11.58
CA ALA A 413 -16.42 4.73 10.19
C ALA A 413 -15.32 5.55 9.49
N ILE A 414 -14.27 4.87 9.03
CA ILE A 414 -13.10 5.50 8.41
C ILE A 414 -12.96 5.03 6.96
N ARG A 415 -12.26 5.83 6.15
CA ARG A 415 -11.90 5.50 4.78
C ARG A 415 -10.43 5.85 4.58
N VAL A 416 -9.67 4.89 4.08
CA VAL A 416 -8.21 5.01 3.97
C VAL A 416 -7.82 4.77 2.51
N GLU A 417 -7.06 5.69 1.94
CA GLU A 417 -6.68 5.73 0.52
C GLU A 417 -5.22 5.29 0.34
N HIS A 418 -4.85 4.12 0.87
CA HIS A 418 -3.46 3.66 0.87
C HIS A 418 -3.31 2.20 0.47
N TRP A 419 -2.19 1.93 -0.20
CA TRP A 419 -1.87 0.68 -0.87
C TRP A 419 -2.01 -0.55 0.03
N VAL A 420 -1.28 -0.59 1.16
CA VAL A 420 -1.27 -1.72 2.09
C VAL A 420 -2.66 -1.99 2.65
N VAL A 421 -3.39 -0.94 3.02
CA VAL A 421 -4.75 -1.06 3.56
C VAL A 421 -5.71 -1.60 2.50
N ALA A 422 -5.58 -1.15 1.24
CA ALA A 422 -6.41 -1.64 0.15
C ALA A 422 -6.21 -3.14 -0.10
N GLU A 423 -4.96 -3.62 -0.11
CA GLU A 423 -4.66 -5.05 -0.27
C GLU A 423 -5.21 -5.87 0.90
N ARG A 424 -5.01 -5.41 2.15
CA ARG A 424 -5.51 -6.09 3.36
C ARG A 424 -7.04 -6.18 3.36
N LEU A 425 -7.74 -5.10 3.00
CA LEU A 425 -9.20 -5.10 2.80
C LEU A 425 -9.61 -6.11 1.72
N GLY A 426 -8.89 -6.16 0.59
CA GLY A 426 -9.13 -7.13 -0.48
C GLY A 426 -9.00 -8.59 -0.01
N GLN A 427 -7.93 -8.89 0.73
CA GLN A 427 -7.69 -10.22 1.29
C GLN A 427 -8.76 -10.64 2.30
N THR A 428 -9.18 -9.74 3.21
CA THR A 428 -10.25 -10.03 4.17
C THR A 428 -11.60 -10.18 3.47
N ALA A 429 -11.90 -9.34 2.46
CA ALA A 429 -13.14 -9.46 1.69
C ALA A 429 -13.21 -10.81 0.96
N ALA A 430 -12.11 -11.25 0.33
CA ALA A 430 -12.01 -12.58 -0.30
C ALA A 430 -12.34 -13.71 0.69
N ARG A 431 -11.78 -13.68 1.90
CA ARG A 431 -12.07 -14.69 2.94
C ARG A 431 -13.54 -14.66 3.36
N ASN A 432 -14.14 -13.47 3.49
CA ASN A 432 -15.54 -13.32 3.86
C ASN A 432 -16.52 -13.71 2.76
N MET A 433 -16.18 -13.49 1.49
CA MET A 433 -16.95 -13.98 0.35
C MET A 433 -17.08 -15.51 0.35
N LEU A 434 -16.08 -16.22 0.91
CA LEU A 434 -16.07 -17.67 1.11
C LEU A 434 -16.70 -18.12 2.45
N GLY A 435 -17.20 -17.19 3.27
CA GLY A 435 -17.92 -17.48 4.50
C GLY A 435 -17.06 -17.51 5.78
N ALA A 436 -15.81 -17.06 5.74
CA ALA A 436 -14.92 -17.09 6.91
C ALA A 436 -15.41 -16.24 8.10
N ARG A 437 -16.19 -15.18 7.83
CA ARG A 437 -16.68 -14.24 8.85
C ARG A 437 -15.54 -13.70 9.73
N GLU A 438 -14.47 -13.25 9.08
CA GLU A 438 -13.32 -12.57 9.67
C GLU A 438 -13.59 -11.06 9.75
N ARG A 439 -13.49 -10.49 10.96
CA ARG A 439 -13.59 -9.04 11.14
C ARG A 439 -12.31 -8.37 10.63
N PHE A 440 -12.43 -7.29 9.87
CA PHE A 440 -11.28 -6.45 9.54
C PHE A 440 -10.89 -5.64 10.79
N ALA A 441 -9.68 -5.88 11.30
CA ALA A 441 -9.18 -5.27 12.53
C ALA A 441 -7.76 -4.71 12.42
N ASP A 442 -7.22 -4.66 11.21
CA ASP A 442 -5.86 -4.18 10.97
C ASP A 442 -5.76 -2.68 11.28
N VAL A 443 -4.68 -2.31 11.95
CA VAL A 443 -4.30 -0.91 12.14
C VAL A 443 -3.89 -0.35 10.78
N PRO A 444 -4.47 0.78 10.32
CA PRO A 444 -4.08 1.38 9.06
C PRO A 444 -2.58 1.75 9.09
N PHE A 445 -1.89 1.41 8.00
CA PHE A 445 -0.48 1.75 7.81
C PHE A 445 -0.26 2.21 6.38
N PHE A 446 0.58 3.23 6.21
CA PHE A 446 1.13 3.61 4.92
C PHE A 446 2.50 4.27 5.07
N TRP A 447 3.16 4.43 3.93
CA TRP A 447 4.40 5.18 3.81
C TRP A 447 4.30 6.22 2.70
N SER A 448 5.13 7.25 2.78
CA SER A 448 5.45 8.11 1.64
C SER A 448 6.95 8.32 1.58
N ALA A 449 7.49 8.34 0.36
CA ALA A 449 8.92 8.52 0.11
C ALA A 449 9.15 9.89 -0.52
N HIS A 450 10.08 10.65 0.05
CA HIS A 450 10.54 11.92 -0.47
C HIS A 450 12.07 11.83 -0.60
N TYR A 451 12.56 11.62 -1.81
CA TYR A 451 13.98 11.34 -2.08
C TYR A 451 14.46 10.11 -1.30
N ASP A 452 15.49 10.24 -0.47
CA ASP A 452 16.04 9.18 0.39
C ASP A 452 15.33 9.07 1.75
N LYS A 453 14.29 9.86 2.00
CA LYS A 453 13.57 9.89 3.28
C LYS A 453 12.21 9.22 3.16
N VAL A 454 11.87 8.43 4.16
CA VAL A 454 10.57 7.75 4.28
C VAL A 454 9.85 8.27 5.52
N VAL A 455 8.58 8.59 5.35
CA VAL A 455 7.64 8.84 6.45
C VAL A 455 6.72 7.62 6.54
N ASN A 456 6.78 6.92 7.67
CA ASN A 456 5.80 5.89 8.00
C ASN A 456 4.65 6.51 8.79
N TYR A 457 3.44 6.02 8.59
CA TYR A 457 2.26 6.46 9.32
C TYR A 457 1.42 5.26 9.76
N VAL A 458 1.16 5.17 11.06
CA VAL A 458 0.44 4.07 11.72
C VAL A 458 -0.77 4.62 12.45
N GLY A 459 -1.91 3.96 12.29
CA GLY A 459 -3.20 4.40 12.84
C GLY A 459 -3.93 5.34 11.90
N HIS A 460 -4.91 6.07 12.43
CA HIS A 460 -5.70 7.01 11.64
C HIS A 460 -6.23 8.13 12.53
N ALA A 461 -5.96 9.37 12.13
CA ALA A 461 -6.48 10.57 12.77
C ALA A 461 -7.07 11.52 11.73
N GLU A 462 -8.40 11.64 11.67
CA GLU A 462 -9.04 12.71 10.88
C GLU A 462 -8.86 14.09 11.54
N ARG A 463 -8.71 14.11 12.87
CA ARG A 463 -8.58 15.31 13.72
C ARG A 463 -7.72 15.00 14.94
N TRP A 464 -7.05 16.02 15.45
CA TRP A 464 -6.28 15.99 16.68
C TRP A 464 -6.35 17.36 17.37
N ASP A 465 -6.15 17.39 18.68
CA ASP A 465 -6.05 18.60 19.51
C ASP A 465 -4.64 18.84 20.05
N ALA A 466 -3.76 17.83 19.95
CA ALA A 466 -2.35 17.94 20.30
C ALA A 466 -1.46 17.10 19.36
N VAL A 467 -0.25 17.62 19.11
CA VAL A 467 0.84 16.95 18.39
C VAL A 467 2.04 16.91 19.33
N GLU A 468 2.64 15.75 19.51
CA GLU A 468 3.89 15.58 20.27
C GLU A 468 4.98 15.03 19.37
N VAL A 469 6.12 15.72 19.33
CA VAL A 469 7.31 15.31 18.58
C VAL A 469 8.35 14.77 19.56
N HIS A 470 8.80 13.54 19.32
CA HIS A 470 9.87 12.87 20.05
C HIS A 470 11.05 12.62 19.11
N GLY A 471 12.25 13.06 19.50
CA GLY A 471 13.43 13.06 18.63
C GLY A 471 13.60 14.38 17.88
N ASP A 472 14.22 14.32 16.70
CA ASP A 472 14.55 15.46 15.86
C ASP A 472 14.21 15.19 14.39
N LEU A 473 13.16 15.87 13.89
CA LEU A 473 12.75 15.78 12.49
C LEU A 473 13.85 16.26 11.54
N ALA A 474 14.60 17.31 11.89
CA ALA A 474 15.66 17.84 11.05
C ALA A 474 16.82 16.84 10.88
N ALA A 475 17.09 16.04 11.92
CA ALA A 475 18.05 14.93 11.86
C ALA A 475 17.50 13.69 11.12
N GLY A 476 16.21 13.66 10.81
CA GLY A 476 15.54 12.49 10.23
C GLY A 476 15.38 11.33 11.21
N ASP A 477 15.31 11.61 12.52
CA ASP A 477 15.13 10.63 13.59
C ASP A 477 14.04 11.10 14.55
N ALA A 478 12.78 10.83 14.21
CA ALA A 478 11.65 11.29 15.02
C ALA A 478 10.43 10.37 14.97
N ALA A 479 9.63 10.45 16.03
CA ALA A 479 8.26 9.97 16.09
C ALA A 479 7.32 11.14 16.43
N VAL A 480 6.17 11.21 15.76
CA VAL A 480 5.18 12.27 15.92
C VAL A 480 3.84 11.64 16.26
N ALA A 481 3.33 11.91 17.46
CA ALA A 481 2.05 11.39 17.94
C ALA A 481 0.93 12.42 17.73
N TYR A 482 -0.17 11.97 17.12
CA TYR A 482 -1.39 12.79 16.94
C TYR A 482 -2.42 12.36 17.97
N ARG A 483 -2.81 13.29 18.85
CA ARG A 483 -3.70 13.01 19.98
C ARG A 483 -5.05 13.69 19.85
N LEU A 484 -6.09 13.03 20.35
CA LEU A 484 -7.40 13.63 20.55
C LEU A 484 -7.90 13.28 21.94
N GLY A 485 -8.17 14.28 22.78
CA GLY A 485 -8.61 14.05 24.16
C GLY A 485 -7.63 13.22 24.98
N GLY A 486 -6.31 13.38 24.71
CA GLY A 486 -5.23 12.65 25.37
C GLY A 486 -4.90 11.27 24.77
N ARG A 487 -5.77 10.67 23.94
CA ARG A 487 -5.53 9.38 23.31
C ARG A 487 -4.72 9.53 22.02
N VAL A 488 -3.70 8.71 21.83
CA VAL A 488 -2.97 8.62 20.55
C VAL A 488 -3.87 7.98 19.48
N LEU A 489 -4.11 8.70 18.38
CA LEU A 489 -4.90 8.20 17.26
C LEU A 489 -4.04 7.70 16.10
N ALA A 490 -2.88 8.32 15.91
CA ALA A 490 -1.91 7.93 14.90
C ALA A 490 -0.49 8.32 15.34
N VAL A 491 0.50 7.68 14.71
CA VAL A 491 1.93 7.97 14.88
C VAL A 491 2.56 8.06 13.49
N ALA A 492 3.29 9.14 13.22
CA ALA A 492 4.20 9.21 12.08
C ALA A 492 5.65 9.00 12.54
N THR A 493 6.47 8.31 11.78
CA THR A 493 7.91 8.17 12.08
C THR A 493 8.78 8.49 10.87
N VAL A 494 9.97 9.04 11.16
CA VAL A 494 11.05 9.28 10.20
C VAL A 494 12.31 8.69 10.79
N GLY A 495 12.95 7.75 10.07
CA GLY A 495 14.16 7.05 10.54
C GLY A 495 13.95 6.09 11.72
N ARG A 496 12.70 5.89 12.18
CA ARG A 496 12.34 5.00 13.29
C ARG A 496 11.36 3.91 12.83
N ASP A 497 11.80 3.04 11.92
CA ASP A 497 10.97 1.95 11.37
C ASP A 497 10.49 0.99 12.47
N ARG A 498 11.38 0.62 13.40
CA ARG A 498 11.03 -0.24 14.52
C ARG A 498 9.97 0.37 15.43
N ALA A 499 10.02 1.67 15.69
CA ALA A 499 9.02 2.37 16.48
C ALA A 499 7.63 2.33 15.79
N ALA A 500 7.58 2.44 14.46
CA ALA A 500 6.33 2.28 13.70
C ALA A 500 5.75 0.87 13.86
N LEU A 501 6.59 -0.16 13.80
CA LEU A 501 6.16 -1.55 14.02
C LEU A 501 5.64 -1.78 15.44
N GLU A 502 6.32 -1.25 16.44
CA GLU A 502 5.93 -1.38 17.84
C GLU A 502 4.63 -0.61 18.14
N ALA A 503 4.45 0.58 17.54
CA ALA A 503 3.21 1.34 17.61
C ALA A 503 2.04 0.58 16.95
N ASP A 504 2.23 -0.02 15.78
CA ASP A 504 1.22 -0.83 15.09
C ASP A 504 0.80 -2.02 15.98
N ALA A 505 1.77 -2.75 16.50
CA ALA A 505 1.53 -3.90 17.37
C ALA A 505 0.83 -3.50 18.68
N ALA A 506 1.19 -2.36 19.27
CA ALA A 506 0.55 -1.84 20.47
C ALA A 506 -0.92 -1.40 20.20
N MET A 507 -1.15 -0.66 19.11
CA MET A 507 -2.50 -0.25 18.68
C MET A 507 -3.39 -1.47 18.40
N ALA A 508 -2.86 -2.50 17.74
CA ALA A 508 -3.59 -3.72 17.42
C ALA A 508 -4.04 -4.49 18.69
N ARG A 509 -3.26 -4.41 19.78
CA ARG A 509 -3.60 -5.02 21.08
C ARG A 509 -4.44 -4.12 21.98
N GLY A 510 -4.60 -2.84 21.65
CA GLY A 510 -5.18 -1.84 22.55
C GLY A 510 -4.32 -1.57 23.78
N ASP A 511 -3.00 -1.69 23.65
CA ASP A 511 -2.02 -1.49 24.72
C ASP A 511 -1.46 -0.07 24.67
N ASP A 512 -2.20 0.88 25.27
CA ASP A 512 -1.83 2.30 25.25
C ASP A 512 -0.47 2.56 25.93
N ALA A 513 -0.10 1.77 26.95
CA ALA A 513 1.19 1.93 27.62
C ALA A 513 2.37 1.52 26.71
N ALA A 514 2.25 0.41 25.99
CA ALA A 514 3.24 0.03 24.98
C ALA A 514 3.29 1.02 23.81
N LEU A 515 2.15 1.60 23.43
CA LEU A 515 2.10 2.63 22.39
C LEU A 515 2.88 3.88 22.81
N GLU A 516 2.68 4.36 24.04
CA GLU A 516 3.45 5.49 24.59
C GLU A 516 4.94 5.19 24.67
N ALA A 517 5.32 3.95 24.99
CA ALA A 517 6.71 3.53 25.05
C ALA A 517 7.37 3.49 23.66
N ALA A 518 6.64 3.06 22.62
CA ALA A 518 7.15 3.02 21.25
C ALA A 518 7.39 4.42 20.65
N ILE A 519 6.66 5.44 21.13
CA ILE A 519 6.75 6.82 20.63
C ILE A 519 7.97 7.55 21.20
N ARG A 520 8.33 7.27 22.46
CA ARG A 520 9.40 7.99 23.19
C ARG A 520 10.78 7.47 22.81
#